data_AF-A0A2H0M664-F1
#
_entry.id   AF-A0A2H0M664-F1
#
_cell.length_a   1.000
_cell.length_b   1.000
_cell.length_c   1.000
_cell.angle_alpha   90.00
_cell.angle_beta   90.00
_cell.angle_gamma   90.00
#
_symmetry.space_group_name_H-M   'P 1'
#
loop_
_entity.id
_entity.type
_entity.pdbx_description
1 polymer ?
#
loop_
_entity_poly.entity_id
_entity_poly.type
_entity_poly.pdbx_seq_one_letter_code
_entity_poly.pdbx_strand_id
1 'polypeptide(L)'
;MASTNSIQMTTGKSFEYALLISFEEKLKDKTNLEVIKNSAFDVAKSCFDSVSENEKSEYLLSASFAVNFLMDIEPRLSNDIGKEDILQLEILSDHHGKSGDVRDVLAIRLLQKWEIGVSAKNNHKAVKHSRLSSNIDFG
;
A
#
# COMPACT_ATOMS: atom_id res chain seq x y z
N MET A 1 -7.88 8.12 -26.28
CA MET A 1 -6.82 7.09 -26.42
C MET A 1 -6.57 6.55 -25.02
N ALA A 2 -6.97 5.31 -24.75
CA ALA A 2 -6.74 4.70 -23.44
C ALA A 2 -5.25 4.38 -23.32
N SER A 3 -4.53 5.08 -22.44
CA SER A 3 -3.17 4.72 -22.07
C SER A 3 -3.22 3.34 -21.42
N THR A 4 -2.75 2.32 -22.11
CA THR A 4 -2.70 0.96 -21.57
C THR A 4 -1.70 0.98 -20.41
N ASN A 5 -2.19 0.82 -19.17
CA ASN A 5 -1.31 0.77 -18.00
C ASN A 5 -0.32 -0.39 -18.16
N SER A 6 0.94 -0.16 -17.81
CA SER A 6 1.94 -1.22 -17.85
C SER A 6 1.56 -2.34 -16.88
N ILE A 7 1.88 -3.60 -17.22
CA ILE A 7 1.62 -4.76 -16.35
C ILE A 7 2.18 -4.50 -14.95
N GLN A 8 3.40 -3.97 -14.86
CA GLN A 8 4.07 -3.64 -13.59
C GLN A 8 3.28 -2.61 -12.77
N MET A 9 2.73 -1.57 -13.41
CA MET A 9 1.89 -0.59 -12.72
C MET A 9 0.61 -1.25 -12.21
N THR A 10 -0.07 -2.02 -13.06
CA THR A 10 -1.30 -2.71 -12.69
C THR A 10 -1.06 -3.65 -11.52
N THR A 11 -0.07 -4.53 -11.58
CA THR A 11 0.22 -5.50 -10.50
C THR A 11 0.70 -4.83 -9.23
N GLY A 12 1.44 -3.72 -9.32
CA GLY A 12 1.86 -2.93 -8.17
C GLY A 12 0.68 -2.26 -7.46
N LYS A 13 -0.11 -1.49 -8.21
CA LYS A 13 -1.30 -0.78 -7.70
C LYS A 13 -2.40 -1.73 -7.20
N SER A 14 -2.56 -2.89 -7.83
CA SER A 14 -3.44 -3.95 -7.32
C SER A 14 -2.99 -4.45 -5.94
N PHE A 15 -1.69 -4.60 -5.72
CA PHE A 15 -1.16 -5.06 -4.44
C PHE A 15 -1.24 -3.98 -3.35
N GLU A 16 -1.05 -2.70 -3.69
CA GLU A 16 -1.30 -1.57 -2.79
C GLU A 16 -2.75 -1.57 -2.28
N TYR A 17 -3.72 -1.77 -3.20
CA TYR A 17 -5.13 -1.88 -2.84
C TYR A 17 -5.40 -3.09 -1.93
N ALA A 18 -4.85 -4.26 -2.27
CA ALA A 18 -5.00 -5.47 -1.46
C ALA A 18 -4.47 -5.30 -0.02
N LEU A 19 -3.34 -4.58 0.16
CA LEU A 19 -2.81 -4.24 1.47
C LEU A 19 -3.76 -3.37 2.27
N LEU A 20 -4.28 -2.29 1.68
CA LEU A 20 -5.21 -1.40 2.37
C LEU A 20 -6.48 -2.13 2.80
N ILE A 21 -7.09 -2.93 1.90
CA ILE A 21 -8.28 -3.73 2.23
C ILE A 21 -7.97 -4.75 3.32
N SER A 22 -6.80 -5.39 3.28
CA SER A 22 -6.39 -6.32 4.34
C SER A 22 -6.24 -5.62 5.70
N PHE A 23 -5.73 -4.39 5.74
CA PHE A 23 -5.71 -3.59 6.96
C PHE A 23 -7.11 -3.28 7.46
N GLU A 24 -7.98 -2.77 6.58
CA GLU A 24 -9.37 -2.45 6.91
C GLU A 24 -10.10 -3.67 7.49
N GLU A 25 -10.04 -4.81 6.82
CA GLU A 25 -10.70 -6.04 7.26
C GLU A 25 -10.23 -6.53 8.63
N LYS A 26 -8.93 -6.40 8.91
CA LYS A 26 -8.32 -6.90 10.15
C LYS A 26 -8.47 -5.93 11.33
N LEU A 27 -8.62 -4.64 11.06
CA LEU A 27 -8.62 -3.59 12.08
C LEU A 27 -10.02 -3.01 12.36
N LYS A 28 -10.98 -3.12 11.45
CA LYS A 28 -12.35 -2.58 11.62
C LYS A 28 -13.05 -3.02 12.91
N ASP A 29 -12.75 -4.23 13.40
CA ASP A 29 -13.36 -4.80 14.61
C ASP A 29 -12.50 -4.57 15.87
N LYS A 30 -11.32 -3.97 15.72
CA LYS A 30 -10.35 -3.74 16.81
C LYS A 30 -10.25 -2.28 17.22
N THR A 31 -10.50 -1.34 16.30
CA THR A 31 -10.35 0.09 16.54
C THR A 31 -11.23 0.91 15.59
N ASN A 32 -11.38 2.21 15.86
CA ASN A 32 -12.08 3.12 14.94
C ASN A 32 -11.19 3.39 13.74
N LEU A 33 -11.74 3.20 12.54
CA LEU A 33 -11.00 3.26 11.29
C LEU A 33 -11.74 4.07 10.23
N GLU A 34 -10.97 4.79 9.42
CA GLU A 34 -11.47 5.54 8.25
C GLU A 34 -10.55 5.27 7.05
N VAL A 35 -11.12 4.92 5.90
CA VAL A 35 -10.39 4.79 4.64
C VAL A 35 -10.53 6.07 3.83
N ILE A 36 -9.40 6.70 3.50
CA ILE A 36 -9.34 7.89 2.67
C ILE A 36 -9.43 7.52 1.19
N LYS A 37 -10.58 7.81 0.58
CA LYS A 37 -10.87 7.54 -0.84
C LYS A 37 -10.39 8.68 -1.72
N ASN A 38 -9.07 8.81 -1.85
CA ASN A 38 -8.43 9.77 -2.75
C ASN A 38 -8.33 9.21 -4.19
N SER A 39 -7.76 9.99 -5.11
CA SER A 39 -7.59 9.56 -6.50
C SER A 39 -6.64 8.35 -6.65
N ALA A 40 -5.65 8.19 -5.77
CA ALA A 40 -4.75 7.04 -5.78
C ALA A 40 -5.48 5.76 -5.37
N PHE A 41 -6.39 5.83 -4.40
CA PHE A 41 -7.30 4.75 -4.04
C PHE A 41 -8.12 4.29 -5.24
N ASP A 42 -8.75 5.21 -5.97
CA ASP A 42 -9.59 4.87 -7.12
C ASP A 42 -8.79 4.18 -8.24
N VAL A 43 -7.56 4.66 -8.50
CA VAL A 43 -6.65 4.05 -9.48
C VAL A 43 -6.23 2.65 -9.03
N ALA A 44 -5.85 2.49 -7.76
CA ALA A 44 -5.44 1.21 -7.20
C ALA A 44 -6.57 0.19 -7.22
N LYS A 45 -7.78 0.61 -6.84
CA LYS A 45 -8.99 -0.18 -6.93
C LYS A 45 -9.29 -0.60 -8.36
N SER A 46 -9.24 0.33 -9.32
CA SER A 46 -9.48 0.01 -10.73
C SER A 46 -8.46 -0.97 -11.30
N CYS A 47 -7.19 -0.87 -10.89
CA CYS A 47 -6.15 -1.84 -11.26
C CYS A 47 -6.47 -3.22 -10.67
N PHE A 48 -6.82 -3.27 -9.38
CA PHE A 48 -7.20 -4.50 -8.70
C PHE A 48 -8.42 -5.17 -9.36
N ASP A 49 -9.44 -4.39 -9.68
CA ASP A 49 -10.66 -4.89 -10.32
C ASP A 49 -10.38 -5.45 -11.74
N SER A 50 -9.31 -4.99 -12.40
CA SER A 50 -8.93 -5.39 -13.76
C SER A 50 -8.07 -6.66 -13.88
N VAL A 51 -7.47 -7.13 -12.77
CA VAL A 51 -6.68 -8.37 -12.77
C VAL A 51 -7.58 -9.61 -12.62
N SER A 52 -7.04 -10.80 -12.91
CA SER A 52 -7.80 -12.05 -12.79
C SER A 52 -8.17 -12.37 -11.34
N GLU A 53 -9.24 -13.16 -11.14
CA GLU A 53 -9.65 -13.59 -9.79
C GLU A 53 -8.56 -14.39 -9.06
N ASN A 54 -7.73 -15.13 -9.79
CA ASN A 54 -6.58 -15.83 -9.22
C ASN A 54 -5.55 -14.82 -8.69
N GLU A 55 -5.20 -13.79 -9.47
CA GLU A 55 -4.28 -12.73 -9.02
C GLU A 55 -4.85 -11.96 -7.82
N LYS A 56 -6.14 -11.62 -7.84
CA LYS A 56 -6.81 -10.98 -6.69
C LYS A 56 -6.66 -11.82 -5.42
N SER A 57 -6.90 -13.13 -5.54
CA SER A 57 -6.79 -14.06 -4.42
C SER A 57 -5.35 -14.16 -3.90
N GLU A 58 -4.35 -14.23 -4.79
CA GLU A 58 -2.93 -14.23 -4.43
C GLU A 58 -2.50 -12.94 -3.73
N TYR A 59 -2.95 -11.78 -4.22
CA TYR A 59 -2.64 -10.48 -3.63
C TYR A 59 -3.28 -10.32 -2.25
N LEU A 60 -4.55 -10.69 -2.08
CA LEU A 60 -5.24 -10.64 -0.79
C LEU A 60 -4.62 -11.61 0.22
N LEU A 61 -4.27 -12.83 -0.20
CA LEU A 61 -3.60 -13.79 0.68
C LEU A 61 -2.25 -13.25 1.18
N SER A 62 -1.43 -12.74 0.25
CA SER A 62 -0.11 -12.17 0.57
C SER A 62 -0.23 -10.93 1.46
N ALA A 63 -1.16 -10.04 1.13
CA ALA A 63 -1.45 -8.85 1.92
C ALA A 63 -1.93 -9.20 3.34
N SER A 64 -2.80 -10.21 3.47
CA SER A 64 -3.29 -10.69 4.78
C SER A 64 -2.16 -11.19 5.66
N PHE A 65 -1.19 -11.96 5.13
CA PHE A 65 -0.01 -12.37 5.90
C PHE A 65 0.83 -11.18 6.35
N ALA A 66 1.10 -10.23 5.44
CA ALA A 66 1.87 -9.04 5.76
C ALA A 66 1.20 -8.19 6.84
N VAL A 67 -0.12 -7.98 6.75
CA VAL A 67 -0.89 -7.21 7.73
C VAL A 67 -0.93 -7.91 9.09
N ASN A 68 -1.14 -9.23 9.14
CA ASN A 68 -1.10 -9.95 10.42
C ASN A 68 0.28 -9.78 11.09
N PHE A 69 1.37 -9.94 10.32
CA PHE A 69 2.72 -9.73 10.85
C PHE A 69 2.92 -8.30 11.37
N LEU A 70 2.46 -7.28 10.64
CA LEU A 70 2.55 -5.89 11.06
C LEU A 70 1.75 -5.63 12.35
N MET A 71 0.56 -6.21 12.48
CA MET A 71 -0.24 -6.09 13.69
C MET A 71 0.41 -6.75 14.91
N ASP A 72 1.16 -7.83 14.71
CA ASP A 72 1.88 -8.51 15.79
C ASP A 72 3.05 -7.67 16.33
N ILE A 73 3.70 -6.87 15.46
CA ILE A 73 4.89 -6.08 15.82
C ILE A 73 4.59 -4.61 16.10
N GLU A 74 3.47 -4.08 15.60
CA GLU A 74 3.10 -2.67 15.75
C GLU A 74 1.75 -2.52 16.47
N PRO A 75 1.76 -2.44 17.81
CA PRO A 75 0.53 -2.42 18.62
C PRO A 75 -0.33 -1.18 18.39
N ARG A 76 0.21 -0.07 17.87
CA ARG A 76 -0.58 1.16 17.61
C ARG A 76 -1.54 1.01 16.45
N LEU A 77 -1.40 -0.04 15.63
CA LEU A 77 -2.41 -0.34 14.62
C LEU A 77 -3.77 -0.66 15.26
N SER A 78 -3.80 -1.44 16.34
CA SER A 78 -5.05 -1.87 16.98
C SER A 78 -5.45 -1.10 18.22
N ASN A 79 -4.53 -0.37 18.86
CA ASN A 79 -4.78 0.24 20.16
C ASN A 79 -5.04 1.74 20.03
N ASP A 80 -6.31 2.13 20.06
CA ASP A 80 -6.70 3.54 20.15
C ASP A 80 -6.54 4.13 21.55
N ILE A 81 -6.46 5.47 21.60
CA ILE A 81 -6.51 6.25 22.86
C ILE A 81 -7.89 6.86 23.10
N GLY A 82 -8.95 6.10 22.80
CA GLY A 82 -10.34 6.49 23.00
C GLY A 82 -11.14 6.63 21.71
N LYS A 83 -12.43 6.93 21.85
CA LYS A 83 -13.39 6.88 20.74
C LYS A 83 -13.12 7.90 19.63
N GLU A 84 -12.43 8.99 19.94
CA GLU A 84 -12.10 10.03 18.96
C GLU A 84 -10.80 9.72 18.19
N ASP A 85 -10.05 8.70 18.61
CA ASP A 85 -8.81 8.31 17.96
C ASP A 85 -9.10 7.36 16.78
N ILE A 86 -9.14 7.97 15.60
CA ILE A 86 -9.45 7.31 14.33
C ILE A 86 -8.13 6.95 13.65
N LEU A 87 -7.98 5.68 13.29
CA LEU A 87 -6.93 5.20 12.41
C LEU A 87 -7.32 5.48 10.95
N GLN A 88 -6.61 6.39 10.31
CA GLN A 88 -6.80 6.70 8.90
C GLN A 88 -5.91 5.81 8.05
N LEU A 89 -6.50 5.16 7.04
CA LEU A 89 -5.78 4.40 6.02
C LEU A 89 -5.84 5.14 4.68
N GLU A 90 -4.68 5.34 4.06
CA GLU A 90 -4.58 6.07 2.79
C GLU A 90 -3.58 5.41 1.84
N ILE A 91 -3.88 5.41 0.54
CA ILE A 91 -2.89 5.11 -0.51
C ILE A 91 -2.26 6.42 -0.95
N LEU A 92 -0.93 6.51 -0.88
CA LEU A 92 -0.22 7.71 -1.27
C LEU A 92 -0.20 7.88 -2.80
N SER A 93 -0.34 9.13 -3.24
CA SER A 93 -0.21 9.46 -4.66
C SER A 93 1.24 9.41 -5.13
N ASP A 94 1.44 9.08 -6.40
CA ASP A 94 2.77 8.98 -7.02
C ASP A 94 3.57 10.30 -6.97
N HIS A 95 2.91 11.44 -6.69
CA HIS A 95 3.56 12.72 -6.45
C HIS A 95 4.52 12.67 -5.25
N HIS A 96 4.16 11.95 -4.19
CA HIS A 96 5.01 11.76 -3.01
C HIS A 96 6.25 10.91 -3.33
N GLY A 97 6.09 9.89 -4.18
CA GLY A 97 7.17 9.07 -4.75
C GLY A 97 8.26 9.89 -5.44
N LYS A 98 7.87 10.94 -6.17
CA LYS A 98 8.84 11.84 -6.85
C LYS A 98 9.68 12.67 -5.88
N SER A 99 9.14 12.95 -4.70
CA SER A 99 9.82 13.69 -3.63
C SER A 99 10.71 12.79 -2.76
N GLY A 100 10.79 11.49 -3.07
CA GLY A 100 11.61 10.51 -2.35
C GLY A 100 10.86 9.74 -1.27
N ASP A 101 9.55 9.95 -1.10
CA ASP A 101 8.72 9.14 -0.22
C ASP A 101 8.28 7.86 -0.92
N VAL A 102 8.90 6.74 -0.54
CA VAL A 102 8.66 5.44 -1.15
C VAL A 102 7.48 4.68 -0.54
N ARG A 103 6.76 5.27 0.41
CA ARG A 103 5.62 4.65 1.08
C ARG A 103 4.44 4.61 0.12
N ASP A 104 3.74 3.48 0.08
CA ASP A 104 2.62 3.27 -0.83
C ASP A 104 1.27 3.31 -0.07
N VAL A 105 1.20 2.66 1.10
CA VAL A 105 0.03 2.69 2.00
C VAL A 105 0.45 3.29 3.35
N LEU A 106 -0.32 4.25 3.86
CA LEU A 106 -0.13 4.86 5.17
C LEU A 106 -1.25 4.47 6.13
N ALA A 107 -0.87 4.24 7.39
CA ALA A 107 -1.77 4.19 8.53
C ALA A 107 -1.40 5.30 9.51
N ILE A 108 -2.36 6.17 9.84
CA ILE A 108 -2.12 7.42 10.58
C ILE A 108 -3.08 7.52 11.75
N ARG A 109 -2.57 7.87 12.93
CA ARG A 109 -3.35 8.29 14.09
C ARG A 109 -2.97 9.72 14.46
N LEU A 110 -3.84 10.66 14.12
CA LEU A 110 -3.59 12.09 14.34
C LEU A 110 -3.50 12.45 15.83
N LEU A 111 -4.39 11.89 16.66
CA LEU A 111 -4.39 12.16 18.11
C LEU A 111 -3.13 11.62 18.80
N GLN A 112 -2.64 10.46 18.35
CA GLN A 112 -1.40 9.87 18.87
C GLN A 112 -0.12 10.48 18.26
N LYS A 113 -0.23 11.34 17.23
CA LYS A 113 0.90 11.83 16.43
C LYS A 113 1.77 10.69 15.91
N TRP A 114 1.12 9.65 15.38
CA TRP A 114 1.78 8.43 14.95
C TRP A 114 1.35 8.07 13.53
N GLU A 115 2.31 7.58 12.75
CA GLU A 115 2.06 7.02 11.44
C GLU A 115 3.05 5.89 11.15
N ILE A 116 2.62 4.94 10.31
CA ILE A 116 3.49 3.96 9.68
C ILE A 116 3.13 3.88 8.20
N GLY A 117 4.15 3.75 7.36
CA GLY A 117 3.95 3.48 5.94
C GLY A 117 4.56 2.17 5.50
N VAL A 118 3.82 1.49 4.63
CA VAL A 118 4.24 0.25 4.00
C VAL A 118 4.54 0.55 2.55
N SER A 119 5.73 0.19 2.10
CA SER A 119 6.03 0.15 0.67
C SER A 119 5.72 -1.25 0.13
N ALA A 120 4.80 -1.31 -0.83
CA ALA A 120 4.33 -2.52 -1.47
C ALA A 120 5.25 -2.85 -2.66
N LYS A 121 5.84 -4.05 -2.67
CA LYS A 121 6.62 -4.55 -3.80
C LYS A 121 6.04 -5.86 -4.27
N ASN A 122 5.42 -5.84 -5.45
CA ASN A 122 4.91 -7.03 -6.13
C ASN A 122 5.74 -7.28 -7.40
N ASN A 123 6.33 -8.48 -7.48
CA ASN A 123 7.12 -8.97 -8.62
C ASN A 123 8.12 -7.93 -9.18
N HIS A 124 8.77 -7.18 -8.28
CA HIS A 124 9.76 -6.20 -8.65
C HIS A 124 11.06 -6.92 -9.04
N LYS A 125 11.21 -7.27 -10.33
CA LYS A 125 12.52 -7.54 -10.89
C LYS A 125 13.36 -6.28 -10.69
N ALA A 126 14.35 -6.33 -9.80
CA ALA A 126 15.31 -5.27 -9.50
C ALA A 126 16.27 -4.98 -10.68
N VAL A 127 15.76 -4.97 -11.92
CA VAL A 127 16.52 -4.82 -13.16
C VAL A 127 16.40 -3.40 -13.72
N LYS A 128 15.75 -2.48 -13.01
CA LYS A 128 15.82 -1.04 -13.31
C LYS A 128 16.54 -0.31 -12.20
N HIS A 129 17.79 -0.67 -11.99
CA HIS A 129 18.74 0.20 -11.32
C HIS A 129 19.08 1.34 -12.28
N SER A 130 18.59 2.56 -12.02
CA SER A 130 19.11 3.76 -12.69
C SER A 130 20.60 3.99 -12.41
N ARG A 131 21.16 3.35 -11.37
CA ARG A 131 22.59 3.43 -11.03
C ARG A 131 23.50 2.43 -11.78
N LEU A 132 22.94 1.57 -12.62
CA LEU A 132 23.70 0.76 -13.58
C LEU A 132 23.37 1.26 -14.98
N SER A 133 23.85 2.47 -15.27
CA SER A 133 24.01 2.91 -16.64
C SER A 133 24.81 1.85 -17.40
N SER A 134 24.40 1.50 -18.62
CA SER A 134 25.19 0.65 -19.52
C SER A 134 26.55 1.24 -19.89
N ASN A 135 26.81 2.50 -19.53
CA ASN A 135 28.01 3.25 -19.85
C ASN A 135 28.86 3.62 -18.63
N ILE A 136 28.51 3.18 -17.41
CA ILE A 136 29.34 3.45 -16.23
C ILE A 136 30.10 2.19 -15.89
N ASP A 137 31.39 2.21 -16.21
CA ASP A 137 32.38 1.24 -15.74
C ASP A 137 32.71 1.58 -14.28
N PHE A 138 32.54 0.61 -13.38
CA PHE A 138 33.04 0.71 -12.02
C PHE A 138 34.34 -0.10 -11.96
N GLY A 139 35.45 0.58 -12.21
CA GLY A 139 36.83 0.09 -12.13
C GLY A 139 37.78 1.20 -11.73
#